data_AF-A0A661FUA9-F1
#
_entry.id   AF-A0A661FUA9-F1
#
_cell.length_a   1.000
_cell.length_b   1.000
_cell.length_c   1.000
_cell.angle_alpha   90.00
_cell.angle_beta   90.00
_cell.angle_gamma   90.00
#
_symmetry.space_group_name_H-M   'P 1'
#
loop_
_entity.id
_entity.type
_entity.pdbx_description
1 polymer ?
#
loop_
_entity_poly.entity_id
_entity_poly.type
_entity_poly.pdbx_seq_one_letter_code
_entity_poly.pdbx_strand_id
1 'polypeptide(L)'
;VFEIKDRVGVDVINKREHELTQRILKSWGDDEGIEILGNPDPSQRVGIISFNIKGQDGQYLHHKFVTALLNDLFGIQSRAGCSCAGPYGHRLLNIDQATSDRFRNVVQEGHCGMKPGWCRVGLHWVMDDAEANYVIDAVHFIAEHGRSFLPMYDFDLCSGTWSHKQATEELRNFSLNDALQTEPGEPAILTLPLRKQLYDHYMTEARRWVERTKDEPPAKLQSLDGELGELQFFALPAGSSSQH
;
A
#
# COMPACT_ATOMS: atom_id res chain seq x y z
N VAL A 1 12.92 21.10 13.68
CA VAL A 1 11.84 21.00 12.66
C VAL A 1 11.32 22.38 12.25
N PHE A 2 10.90 23.24 13.18
CA PHE A 2 10.40 24.58 12.85
C PHE A 2 11.45 25.48 12.17
N GLU A 3 12.69 25.54 12.67
CA GLU A 3 13.74 26.37 12.03
C GLU A 3 14.09 25.99 10.59
N ILE A 4 14.00 24.70 10.24
CA ILE A 4 14.24 24.23 8.87
C ILE A 4 13.08 24.70 7.96
N LYS A 5 11.84 24.52 8.42
CA LYS A 5 10.65 24.99 7.71
C LYS A 5 10.72 26.50 7.47
N ASP A 6 11.11 27.27 8.48
CA ASP A 6 11.18 28.73 8.39
C ASP A 6 12.30 29.19 7.43
N ARG A 7 13.42 28.46 7.38
CA ARG A 7 14.51 28.73 6.43
C ARG A 7 14.17 28.38 4.98
N VAL A 8 13.42 27.29 4.76
CA VAL A 8 13.00 26.88 3.41
C VAL A 8 11.88 27.78 2.89
N GLY A 9 10.97 28.19 3.78
CA GLY A 9 9.82 29.03 3.46
C GLY A 9 8.57 28.20 3.12
N VAL A 10 7.43 28.63 3.66
CA VAL A 10 6.15 27.93 3.51
C VAL A 10 5.69 27.90 2.05
N ASP A 11 5.92 28.97 1.29
CA ASP A 11 5.50 29.05 -0.12
C ASP A 11 6.25 28.05 -0.99
N VAL A 12 7.55 27.84 -0.72
CA VAL A 12 8.38 26.87 -1.45
C VAL A 12 7.92 25.44 -1.15
N ILE A 13 7.67 25.14 0.13
CA ILE A 13 7.15 23.84 0.56
C ILE A 13 5.79 23.57 -0.09
N ASN A 14 4.85 24.52 0.05
CA ASN A 14 3.50 24.38 -0.49
C ASN A 14 3.52 24.19 -2.02
N LYS A 15 4.33 24.98 -2.73
CA LYS A 15 4.49 24.83 -4.18
C LYS A 15 4.99 23.43 -4.54
N ARG A 16 6.02 22.93 -3.84
CA ARG A 16 6.58 21.60 -4.11
C ARG A 16 5.61 20.46 -3.78
N GLU A 17 4.91 20.54 -2.64
CA GLU A 17 3.88 19.56 -2.28
C GLU A 17 2.74 19.55 -3.31
N HIS A 18 2.33 20.73 -3.79
CA HIS A 18 1.30 20.84 -4.81
C HIS A 18 1.76 20.26 -6.16
N GLU A 19 3.00 20.54 -6.59
CA GLU A 19 3.59 19.94 -7.80
C GLU A 19 3.61 18.41 -7.74
N LEU A 20 4.03 17.84 -6.61
CA LEU A 20 4.07 16.39 -6.40
C LEU A 20 2.65 15.79 -6.35
N THR A 21 1.72 16.47 -5.68
CA THR A 21 0.31 16.07 -5.59
C THR A 21 -0.36 16.07 -6.97
N GLN A 22 -0.14 17.11 -7.77
CA GLN A 22 -0.64 17.18 -9.14
C GLN A 22 -0.07 16.04 -9.99
N ARG A 23 1.23 15.76 -9.87
CA ARG A 23 1.90 14.69 -10.63
C ARG A 23 1.27 13.32 -10.35
N ILE A 24 1.15 12.95 -9.07
CA ILE A 24 0.61 11.64 -8.69
C ILE A 24 -0.87 11.50 -9.04
N LEU A 25 -1.69 12.54 -8.80
CA LEU A 25 -3.11 12.51 -9.15
C LEU A 25 -3.33 12.41 -10.65
N LYS A 26 -2.52 13.10 -11.45
CA LYS A 26 -2.56 12.98 -12.91
C LYS A 26 -2.15 11.57 -13.35
N SER A 27 -1.02 11.06 -12.87
CA SER A 27 -0.50 9.75 -13.28
C SER A 27 -1.47 8.63 -12.96
N TRP A 28 -2.00 8.60 -11.75
CA TRP A 28 -2.90 7.55 -11.30
C TRP A 28 -4.34 7.74 -11.77
N GLY A 29 -4.77 8.97 -12.04
CA GLY A 29 -6.13 9.25 -12.51
C GLY A 29 -6.41 8.74 -13.93
N ASP A 30 -5.35 8.49 -14.71
CA ASP A 30 -5.43 7.94 -16.07
C ASP A 30 -5.43 6.39 -16.07
N ASP A 31 -5.26 5.73 -14.91
CA ASP A 31 -5.16 4.28 -14.75
C ASP A 31 -6.46 3.69 -14.15
N GLU A 32 -7.19 2.89 -14.93
CA GLU A 32 -8.44 2.26 -14.50
C GLU A 32 -8.26 1.25 -13.36
N GLY A 33 -7.03 0.75 -13.16
CA GLY A 33 -6.68 -0.16 -12.06
C GLY A 33 -6.44 0.56 -10.73
N ILE A 34 -6.33 1.89 -10.72
CA ILE A 34 -6.06 2.69 -9.51
C ILE A 34 -7.28 3.54 -9.16
N GLU A 35 -7.94 3.20 -8.06
CA GLU A 35 -9.05 3.99 -7.53
C GLU A 35 -8.53 4.98 -6.48
N ILE A 36 -8.44 6.26 -6.83
CA ILE A 36 -8.04 7.33 -5.89
C ILE A 36 -9.23 7.72 -5.01
N LEU A 37 -9.02 7.72 -3.69
CA LEU A 37 -10.02 8.14 -2.72
C LEU A 37 -9.82 9.60 -2.29
N GLY A 38 -10.93 10.28 -1.97
CA GLY A 38 -10.96 11.67 -1.48
C GLY A 38 -11.11 12.72 -2.59
N ASN A 39 -10.89 13.99 -2.26
CA ASN A 39 -11.10 15.12 -3.17
C ASN A 39 -10.14 15.06 -4.39
N PRO A 40 -10.62 14.95 -5.63
CA PRO A 40 -9.75 14.86 -6.81
C PRO A 40 -8.99 16.16 -7.11
N ASP A 41 -9.37 17.29 -6.50
CA ASP A 41 -8.70 18.57 -6.72
C ASP A 41 -7.33 18.63 -5.99
N PRO A 42 -6.20 18.74 -6.73
CA PRO A 42 -4.87 18.85 -6.14
C PRO A 42 -4.67 20.12 -5.28
N SER A 43 -5.48 21.17 -5.47
CA SER A 43 -5.40 22.40 -4.68
C SER A 43 -6.07 22.29 -3.31
N GLN A 44 -6.89 21.27 -3.12
CA GLN A 44 -7.67 21.02 -1.91
C GLN A 44 -7.23 19.71 -1.21
N ARG A 45 -6.00 19.26 -1.48
CA ARG A 45 -5.45 18.01 -0.96
C ARG A 45 -3.99 18.18 -0.54
N VAL A 46 -3.60 17.50 0.53
CA VAL A 46 -2.19 17.33 0.92
C VAL A 46 -1.55 16.17 0.15
N GLY A 47 -0.21 16.13 0.10
CA GLY A 47 0.57 15.10 -0.62
C GLY A 47 0.47 13.66 -0.10
N ILE A 48 -0.58 13.31 0.65
CA ILE A 48 -0.87 11.95 1.11
C ILE A 48 -2.05 11.42 0.33
N ILE A 49 -1.80 10.45 -0.55
CA ILE A 49 -2.81 9.93 -1.47
C ILE A 49 -3.32 8.59 -0.96
N SER A 50 -4.63 8.49 -0.82
CA SER A 50 -5.35 7.28 -0.47
C SER A 50 -5.85 6.61 -1.73
N PHE A 51 -5.63 5.30 -1.88
CA PHE A 51 -6.01 4.57 -3.08
C PHE A 51 -6.31 3.08 -2.81
N ASN A 52 -7.09 2.49 -3.70
CA ASN A 52 -7.31 1.06 -3.83
C ASN A 52 -6.83 0.58 -5.19
N ILE A 53 -6.50 -0.71 -5.29
CA ILE A 53 -6.13 -1.35 -6.56
C ILE A 53 -7.24 -2.30 -6.97
N LYS A 54 -7.78 -2.08 -8.16
CA LYS A 54 -8.91 -2.84 -8.71
C LYS A 54 -8.43 -3.76 -9.84
N GLY A 55 -8.74 -5.04 -9.72
CA GLY A 55 -8.50 -6.03 -10.77
C GLY A 55 -9.50 -5.90 -11.92
N GLN A 56 -9.13 -6.44 -13.08
CA GLN A 56 -9.95 -6.46 -14.29
C GLN A 56 -11.27 -7.24 -14.11
N ASP A 57 -11.32 -8.17 -13.15
CA ASP A 57 -12.51 -8.92 -12.76
C ASP A 57 -13.43 -8.16 -11.80
N GLY A 58 -13.08 -6.92 -11.46
CA GLY A 58 -13.83 -6.05 -10.55
C GLY A 58 -13.52 -6.27 -9.07
N GLN A 59 -12.71 -7.27 -8.71
CA GLN A 59 -12.30 -7.50 -7.32
C GLN A 59 -11.09 -6.63 -6.96
N TYR A 60 -11.03 -6.15 -5.72
CA TYR A 60 -9.89 -5.37 -5.25
C TYR A 60 -8.73 -6.27 -4.80
N LEU A 61 -7.51 -5.74 -4.82
CA LEU A 61 -6.44 -6.26 -3.97
C LEU A 61 -6.68 -5.77 -2.54
N HIS A 62 -6.49 -6.66 -1.57
CA HIS A 62 -6.62 -6.27 -0.17
C HIS A 62 -5.62 -5.14 0.16
N HIS A 63 -6.05 -4.08 0.84
CA HIS A 63 -5.22 -2.89 1.08
C HIS A 63 -3.90 -3.22 1.82
N LYS A 64 -3.93 -4.13 2.80
CA LYS A 64 -2.69 -4.61 3.47
C LYS A 64 -1.80 -5.48 2.56
N PHE A 65 -2.36 -6.14 1.55
CA PHE A 65 -1.57 -6.87 0.55
C PHE A 65 -0.80 -5.89 -0.33
N VAL A 66 -1.45 -4.81 -0.77
CA VAL A 66 -0.79 -3.72 -1.51
C VAL A 66 0.38 -3.15 -0.70
N THR A 67 0.21 -2.93 0.61
CA THR A 67 1.31 -2.45 1.45
C THR A 67 2.44 -3.45 1.61
N ALA A 68 2.13 -4.75 1.66
CA ALA A 68 3.14 -5.81 1.69
C ALA A 68 3.95 -5.83 0.39
N LEU A 69 3.29 -5.79 -0.78
CA LEU A 69 3.98 -5.72 -2.07
C LEU A 69 4.86 -4.48 -2.22
N LEU A 70 4.38 -3.31 -1.78
CA LEU A 70 5.19 -2.08 -1.79
C LEU A 70 6.47 -2.24 -0.97
N ASN A 71 6.38 -2.89 0.19
CA ASN A 71 7.54 -3.15 1.03
C ASN A 71 8.46 -4.21 0.41
N ASP A 72 7.92 -5.37 0.05
CA ASP A 72 8.70 -6.57 -0.27
C ASP A 72 9.37 -6.46 -1.65
N LEU A 73 8.74 -5.79 -2.61
CA LEU A 73 9.31 -5.61 -3.96
C LEU A 73 10.14 -4.34 -4.10
N PHE A 74 9.77 -3.27 -3.39
CA PHE A 74 10.28 -1.92 -3.66
C PHE A 74 10.91 -1.22 -2.46
N GLY A 75 10.82 -1.80 -1.26
CA GLY A 75 11.26 -1.16 -0.01
C GLY A 75 10.44 0.08 0.36
N ILE A 76 9.23 0.24 -0.20
CA ILE A 76 8.36 1.40 0.04
C ILE A 76 7.44 1.08 1.21
N GLN A 77 7.71 1.71 2.36
CA GLN A 77 6.85 1.58 3.53
C GLN A 77 5.62 2.47 3.38
N SER A 78 4.45 1.85 3.47
CA SER A 78 3.15 2.50 3.33
C SER A 78 2.24 2.11 4.49
N ARG A 79 1.06 2.74 4.58
CA ARG A 79 0.07 2.41 5.61
C ARG A 79 -1.26 2.03 5.00
N ALA A 80 -1.88 0.99 5.56
CA ALA A 80 -3.18 0.50 5.16
C ALA A 80 -4.20 0.57 6.30
N GLY A 81 -5.48 0.73 5.93
CA GLY A 81 -6.62 0.61 6.84
C GLY A 81 -7.58 1.78 6.78
N CYS A 82 -8.73 1.62 7.44
CA CYS A 82 -9.74 2.69 7.57
C CYS A 82 -9.21 3.79 8.50
N SER A 83 -9.17 5.03 8.02
CA SER A 83 -8.80 6.18 8.85
C SER A 83 -9.77 6.34 10.03
N CYS A 84 -9.34 6.96 11.14
CA CYS A 84 -10.12 7.14 12.38
C CYS A 84 -11.43 7.96 12.24
N ALA A 85 -11.89 8.19 11.02
CA ALA A 85 -13.15 8.81 10.64
C ALA A 85 -14.05 7.78 9.95
N GLY A 86 -14.59 6.83 10.71
CA GLY A 86 -15.44 5.73 10.21
C GLY A 86 -16.55 6.18 9.24
N PRO A 87 -17.36 7.21 9.58
CA PRO A 87 -18.40 7.72 8.67
C PRO A 87 -17.87 8.24 7.33
N TYR A 88 -16.65 8.80 7.31
CA TYR A 88 -16.02 9.25 6.06
C TYR A 88 -15.54 8.05 5.24
N GLY A 89 -14.95 7.04 5.89
CA GLY A 89 -14.59 5.79 5.23
C GLY A 89 -15.79 5.08 4.60
N HIS A 90 -16.94 5.06 5.29
CA HIS A 90 -18.17 4.47 4.73
C HIS A 90 -18.63 5.17 3.46
N ARG A 91 -18.61 6.52 3.43
CA ARG A 91 -18.97 7.28 2.23
C ARG A 91 -18.00 7.04 1.07
N LEU A 92 -16.69 7.00 1.36
CA LEU A 92 -15.68 6.77 0.33
C LEU A 92 -15.77 5.37 -0.28
N LEU A 93 -16.17 4.37 0.51
CA LEU A 93 -16.24 2.97 0.08
C LEU A 93 -17.67 2.54 -0.27
N ASN A 94 -18.63 3.47 -0.31
CA ASN A 94 -20.05 3.21 -0.56
C ASN A 94 -20.66 2.13 0.36
N ILE A 95 -20.28 2.14 1.64
CA ILE A 95 -20.77 1.21 2.66
C ILE A 95 -21.95 1.86 3.38
N ASP A 96 -23.12 1.24 3.31
CA ASP A 96 -24.29 1.68 4.07
C ASP A 96 -24.25 1.23 5.54
N GLN A 97 -25.21 1.70 6.34
CA GLN A 97 -25.22 1.40 7.77
C GLN A 97 -25.39 -0.10 8.06
N ALA A 98 -26.26 -0.79 7.31
CA ALA A 98 -26.50 -2.21 7.48
C ALA A 98 -25.23 -3.04 7.20
N THR A 99 -24.54 -2.74 6.10
CA THR A 99 -23.28 -3.39 5.73
C THR A 99 -22.16 -3.05 6.73
N SER A 100 -22.12 -1.82 7.23
CA SER A 100 -21.17 -1.42 8.28
C SER A 100 -21.34 -2.23 9.57
N ASP A 101 -22.59 -2.46 10.00
CA ASP A 101 -22.88 -3.24 11.19
C ASP A 101 -22.51 -4.71 11.01
N ARG A 102 -22.71 -5.27 9.80
CA ARG A 102 -22.22 -6.61 9.45
C ARG A 102 -20.70 -6.70 9.52
N PHE A 103 -19.97 -5.74 8.92
CA PHE A 103 -18.51 -5.66 9.04
C PHE A 103 -18.06 -5.55 10.50
N ARG A 104 -18.79 -4.80 11.33
CA ARG A 104 -18.49 -4.70 12.76
C ARG A 104 -18.60 -6.04 13.47
N ASN A 105 -19.66 -6.81 13.20
CA ASN A 105 -19.90 -8.11 13.82
C ASN A 105 -18.78 -9.10 13.47
N VAL A 106 -18.45 -9.27 12.19
CA VAL A 106 -17.37 -10.19 11.78
C VAL A 106 -16.00 -9.79 12.36
N VAL A 107 -15.73 -8.49 12.50
CA VAL A 107 -14.50 -8.01 13.16
C VAL A 107 -14.52 -8.31 14.66
N GLN A 108 -15.68 -8.19 15.32
CA GLN A 108 -15.83 -8.54 16.75
C GLN A 108 -15.69 -10.05 17.00
N GLU A 109 -16.04 -10.87 16.02
CA GLU A 109 -15.83 -12.33 16.02
C GLU A 109 -14.37 -12.73 15.80
N GLY A 110 -13.48 -11.76 15.56
CA GLY A 110 -12.05 -11.97 15.41
C GLY A 110 -11.55 -11.89 13.97
N HIS A 111 -12.42 -11.73 12.97
CA HIS A 111 -12.03 -11.65 11.56
C HIS A 111 -11.62 -10.23 11.13
N CYS A 112 -10.57 -9.68 11.75
CA CYS A 112 -10.14 -8.30 11.46
C CYS A 112 -9.67 -8.09 10.01
N GLY A 113 -9.31 -9.16 9.30
CA GLY A 113 -8.98 -9.13 7.88
C GLY A 113 -10.14 -8.73 6.97
N MET A 114 -11.39 -8.82 7.44
CA MET A 114 -12.55 -8.35 6.70
C MET A 114 -12.76 -6.84 6.80
N LYS A 115 -11.93 -6.13 7.58
CA LYS A 115 -12.12 -4.69 7.78
C LYS A 115 -11.81 -3.93 6.49
N PRO A 116 -12.78 -3.20 5.93
CA PRO A 116 -12.57 -2.39 4.74
C PRO A 116 -11.57 -1.26 5.02
N GLY A 117 -10.85 -0.83 3.98
CA GLY A 117 -9.79 0.16 4.10
C GLY A 117 -9.11 0.42 2.77
N TRP A 118 -8.05 1.22 2.82
CA TRP A 118 -7.28 1.64 1.64
C TRP A 118 -5.79 1.76 1.96
N CYS A 119 -4.97 1.73 0.91
CA CYS A 119 -3.53 2.01 1.01
C CYS A 119 -3.28 3.53 0.95
N ARG A 120 -2.21 3.99 1.59
CA ARG A 120 -1.77 5.39 1.57
C ARG A 120 -0.27 5.50 1.40
N VAL A 121 0.14 6.38 0.48
CA VAL A 121 1.53 6.84 0.34
C VAL A 121 1.59 8.36 0.40
N GLY A 122 2.70 8.89 0.91
CA GLY A 122 2.94 10.32 0.99
C GLY A 122 4.11 10.74 0.12
N LEU A 123 3.93 11.76 -0.71
CA LEU A 123 5.02 12.47 -1.37
C LEU A 123 5.33 13.73 -0.58
N HIS A 124 6.48 13.72 0.09
CA HIS A 124 6.91 14.83 0.94
C HIS A 124 7.77 15.82 0.13
N TRP A 125 7.73 17.11 0.48
CA TRP A 125 8.45 18.17 -0.27
C TRP A 125 9.97 17.98 -0.36
N VAL A 126 10.56 17.18 0.53
CA VAL A 126 11.99 16.86 0.51
C VAL A 126 12.35 15.82 -0.55
N MET A 127 11.35 15.09 -1.07
CA MET A 127 11.57 14.09 -2.11
C MET A 127 11.90 14.78 -3.43
N ASP A 128 12.92 14.28 -4.10
CA ASP A 128 13.18 14.70 -5.48
C ASP A 128 12.29 13.98 -6.48
N ASP A 129 12.42 14.37 -7.74
CA ASP A 129 11.60 13.81 -8.82
C ASP A 129 11.89 12.33 -9.08
N ALA A 130 13.11 11.84 -8.78
CA ALA A 130 13.44 10.44 -8.98
C ALA A 130 12.75 9.56 -7.94
N GLU A 131 12.77 9.98 -6.66
CA GLU A 131 12.04 9.32 -5.58
C GLU A 131 10.54 9.33 -5.81
N ALA A 132 9.98 10.49 -6.16
CA ALA A 132 8.55 10.62 -6.42
C ALA A 132 8.09 9.72 -7.57
N ASN A 133 8.84 9.70 -8.68
CA ASN A 133 8.51 8.86 -9.83
C ASN A 133 8.65 7.37 -9.48
N TYR A 134 9.65 6.97 -8.71
CA TYR A 134 9.79 5.58 -8.27
C TYR A 134 8.58 5.09 -7.48
N VAL A 135 8.04 5.92 -6.57
CA VAL A 135 6.81 5.58 -5.83
C VAL A 135 5.60 5.49 -6.75
N ILE A 136 5.47 6.41 -7.70
CA ILE A 136 4.38 6.42 -8.69
C ILE A 136 4.43 5.15 -9.55
N ASP A 137 5.61 4.80 -10.07
CA ASP A 137 5.84 3.66 -10.94
C ASP A 137 5.65 2.32 -10.20
N ALA A 138 6.04 2.24 -8.93
CA ALA A 138 5.80 1.06 -8.09
C ALA A 138 4.31 0.78 -7.89
N VAL A 139 3.48 1.83 -7.73
CA VAL A 139 2.03 1.66 -7.61
C VAL A 139 1.41 1.26 -8.95
N HIS A 140 1.83 1.85 -10.07
CA HIS A 140 1.41 1.37 -11.40
C HIS A 140 1.76 -0.10 -11.62
N PHE A 141 2.96 -0.52 -11.23
CA PHE A 141 3.37 -1.92 -11.31
C PHE A 141 2.43 -2.83 -10.51
N ILE A 142 2.06 -2.45 -9.28
CA ILE A 142 1.12 -3.24 -8.46
C ILE A 142 -0.29 -3.22 -9.06
N ALA A 143 -0.72 -2.10 -9.65
CA ALA A 143 -2.00 -2.01 -10.35
C ALA A 143 -2.06 -3.02 -11.51
N GLU A 144 -0.99 -3.11 -12.29
CA GLU A 144 -0.91 -3.97 -13.46
C GLU A 144 -0.68 -5.46 -13.10
N HIS A 145 0.20 -5.73 -12.14
CA HIS A 145 0.73 -7.07 -11.90
C HIS A 145 0.50 -7.63 -10.50
N GLY A 146 0.02 -6.82 -9.55
CA GLY A 146 -0.06 -7.18 -8.12
C GLY A 146 -0.83 -8.48 -7.86
N ARG A 147 -1.86 -8.76 -8.67
CA ARG A 147 -2.64 -9.99 -8.56
C ARG A 147 -1.80 -11.26 -8.79
N SER A 148 -0.81 -11.21 -9.66
CA SER A 148 0.04 -12.37 -9.98
C SER A 148 0.85 -12.86 -8.78
N PHE A 149 1.04 -12.01 -7.76
CA PHE A 149 1.78 -12.34 -6.55
C PHE A 149 0.92 -13.01 -5.47
N LEU A 150 -0.42 -12.97 -5.55
CA LEU A 150 -1.31 -13.58 -4.55
C LEU A 150 -0.91 -15.01 -4.14
N PRO A 151 -0.64 -15.96 -5.06
CA PRO A 151 -0.25 -17.32 -4.67
C PRO A 151 1.04 -17.43 -3.84
N MET A 152 1.89 -16.39 -3.81
CA MET A 152 3.14 -16.37 -3.04
C MET A 152 2.94 -15.94 -1.58
N TYR A 153 1.75 -15.50 -1.21
CA TYR A 153 1.46 -14.96 0.12
C TYR A 153 0.39 -15.76 0.84
N ASP A 154 0.51 -15.82 2.16
CA ASP A 154 -0.54 -16.26 3.07
C ASP A 154 -1.30 -15.06 3.63
N PHE A 155 -2.59 -15.26 3.81
CA PHE A 155 -3.48 -14.27 4.43
C PHE A 155 -4.01 -14.82 5.74
N ASP A 156 -3.72 -14.10 6.82
CA ASP A 156 -4.31 -14.35 8.12
C ASP A 156 -5.62 -13.55 8.24
N LEU A 157 -6.76 -14.26 8.22
CA LEU A 157 -8.08 -13.67 8.36
C LEU A 157 -8.28 -12.99 9.72
N CYS A 158 -7.63 -13.47 10.78
CA CYS A 158 -7.78 -12.94 12.13
C CYS A 158 -7.16 -11.56 12.26
N SER A 159 -5.91 -11.37 11.80
CA SER A 159 -5.23 -10.07 11.85
C SER A 159 -5.39 -9.21 10.59
N GLY A 160 -5.72 -9.82 9.46
CA GLY A 160 -5.68 -9.24 8.12
C GLY A 160 -4.27 -9.13 7.54
N THR A 161 -3.27 -9.76 8.16
CA THR A 161 -1.87 -9.66 7.75
C THR A 161 -1.62 -10.52 6.51
N TRP A 162 -0.77 -10.01 5.63
CA TRP A 162 -0.26 -10.74 4.47
C TRP A 162 1.24 -10.99 4.68
N SER A 163 1.67 -12.22 4.53
CA SER A 163 3.08 -12.62 4.66
C SER A 163 3.50 -13.49 3.50
N HIS A 164 4.68 -13.23 2.95
CA HIS A 164 5.24 -14.09 1.91
C HIS A 164 5.46 -15.51 2.46
N LYS A 165 5.07 -16.54 1.71
CA LYS A 165 5.15 -17.97 2.13
C LYS A 165 6.56 -18.45 2.45
N GLN A 166 7.56 -17.78 1.88
CA GLN A 166 8.98 -18.06 2.10
C GLN A 166 9.66 -17.01 2.98
N ALA A 167 8.89 -16.18 3.70
CA ALA A 167 9.48 -15.25 4.66
C ALA A 167 10.12 -16.05 5.80
N THR A 168 11.45 -16.09 5.83
CA THR A 168 12.24 -16.84 6.82
C THR A 168 12.94 -15.94 7.84
N GLU A 169 12.85 -14.62 7.69
CA GLU A 169 13.61 -13.71 8.54
C GLU A 169 12.96 -13.50 9.90
N GLU A 170 13.70 -13.83 10.95
CA GLU A 170 13.42 -13.31 12.28
C GLU A 170 13.80 -11.82 12.30
N LEU A 171 12.80 -10.96 12.45
CA LEU A 171 13.03 -9.53 12.66
C LEU A 171 13.92 -9.36 13.89
N ARG A 172 14.93 -8.48 13.78
CA ARG A 172 15.71 -8.09 14.96
C ARG A 172 14.77 -7.58 16.04
N ASN A 173 14.91 -8.12 17.25
CA ASN A 173 14.23 -7.59 18.42
C ASN A 173 14.67 -6.14 18.62
N PHE A 174 13.76 -5.20 18.38
CA PHE A 174 14.00 -3.80 18.63
C PHE A 174 13.79 -3.52 20.11
N SER A 175 14.84 -3.10 20.82
CA SER A 175 14.71 -2.64 22.20
C SER A 175 14.84 -1.13 22.28
N LEU A 176 14.06 -0.51 23.16
CA LEU A 176 14.17 0.92 23.44
C LEU A 176 15.59 1.26 23.94
N ASN A 177 16.21 0.35 24.69
CA ASN A 177 17.56 0.54 25.20
C ASN A 177 18.58 0.62 24.06
N ASP A 178 18.48 -0.25 23.06
CA ASP A 178 19.36 -0.21 21.88
C ASP A 178 19.10 1.03 21.02
N ALA A 179 17.83 1.45 20.89
CA ALA A 179 17.46 2.65 20.16
C ALA A 179 18.00 3.95 20.78
N LEU A 180 18.16 3.97 22.11
CA LEU A 180 18.71 5.10 22.86
C LEU A 180 20.25 5.08 22.92
N GLN A 181 20.89 3.97 22.55
CA GLN A 181 22.34 3.92 22.37
C GLN A 181 22.71 4.61 21.05
N THR A 182 22.87 5.93 21.11
CA THR A 182 23.35 6.74 19.98
C THR A 182 24.83 6.49 19.71
N GLU A 183 25.12 5.62 18.76
CA GLU A 183 26.39 5.60 18.03
C GLU A 183 26.31 6.68 16.92
N PRO A 184 27.37 7.49 16.68
CA PRO A 184 27.40 8.38 15.54
C PRO A 184 27.39 7.54 14.25
N GLY A 185 26.22 7.42 13.62
CA GLY A 185 26.06 6.75 12.34
C GLY A 185 26.71 7.53 11.22
N GLU A 186 27.28 6.82 10.24
CA GLU A 186 27.75 7.45 9.01
C GLU A 186 26.54 7.93 8.17
N PRO A 187 26.59 9.14 7.58
CA PRO A 187 25.55 9.60 6.67
C PRO A 187 25.40 8.66 5.47
N ALA A 188 24.32 7.88 5.44
CA ALA A 188 23.99 6.97 4.35
C ALA A 188 23.27 7.69 3.18
N ILE A 189 23.74 8.89 2.78
CA ILE A 189 23.12 9.63 1.67
C ILE A 189 23.60 9.05 0.34
N LEU A 190 22.68 8.46 -0.40
CA LEU A 190 22.95 7.93 -1.74
C LEU A 190 22.91 9.05 -2.78
N THR A 191 23.89 9.04 -3.69
CA THR A 191 23.93 10.00 -4.82
C THR A 191 22.75 9.76 -5.77
N LEU A 192 22.30 10.79 -6.48
CA LEU A 192 21.19 10.67 -7.43
C LEU A 192 21.41 9.56 -8.50
N PRO A 193 22.60 9.44 -9.13
CA PRO A 193 22.84 8.35 -10.07
C PRO A 193 22.71 6.97 -9.44
N LEU A 194 23.22 6.79 -8.22
CA LEU A 194 23.13 5.52 -7.50
C LEU A 194 21.68 5.18 -7.12
N ARG A 195 20.91 6.17 -6.63
CA ARG A 195 19.48 5.98 -6.35
C ARG A 195 18.70 5.56 -7.59
N LYS A 196 18.90 6.25 -8.72
CA LYS A 196 18.27 5.89 -10.00
C LYS A 196 18.63 4.47 -10.44
N GLN A 197 19.90 4.10 -10.36
CA GLN A 197 20.34 2.73 -10.67
C GLN A 197 19.65 1.69 -9.78
N LEU A 198 19.50 1.96 -8.48
CA LEU A 198 18.79 1.07 -7.55
C LEU A 198 17.29 0.99 -7.88
N TYR A 199 16.62 2.10 -8.14
CA TYR A 199 15.21 2.13 -8.54
C TYR A 199 14.98 1.31 -9.82
N ASP A 200 15.81 1.51 -10.85
CA ASP A 200 15.74 0.74 -12.09
C ASP A 200 15.99 -0.75 -11.85
N HIS A 201 16.92 -1.08 -10.95
CA HIS A 201 17.20 -2.45 -10.54
C HIS A 201 15.99 -3.10 -9.86
N TYR A 202 15.38 -2.46 -8.86
CA TYR A 202 14.22 -2.99 -8.15
C TYR A 202 13.01 -3.17 -9.08
N MET A 203 12.75 -2.20 -9.97
CA MET A 203 11.71 -2.32 -10.99
C MET A 203 11.97 -3.48 -11.97
N THR A 204 13.25 -3.73 -12.30
CA THR A 204 13.64 -4.85 -13.16
C THR A 204 13.46 -6.20 -12.44
N GLU A 205 13.87 -6.31 -11.17
CA GLU A 205 13.67 -7.51 -10.37
C GLU A 205 12.19 -7.83 -10.18
N ALA A 206 11.35 -6.82 -9.89
CA ALA A 206 9.91 -7.00 -9.79
C ALA A 206 9.31 -7.57 -11.09
N ARG A 207 9.72 -7.04 -12.26
CA ARG A 207 9.31 -7.61 -13.57
C ARG A 207 9.78 -9.05 -13.77
N ARG A 208 11.00 -9.40 -13.34
CA ARG A 208 11.48 -10.80 -13.40
C ARG A 208 10.61 -11.73 -12.57
N TRP A 209 10.15 -11.30 -11.40
CA TRP A 209 9.21 -12.07 -10.60
C TRP A 209 7.86 -12.29 -11.30
N VAL A 210 7.36 -11.28 -12.03
CA VAL A 210 6.15 -11.44 -12.86
C VAL A 210 6.37 -12.47 -13.97
N GLU A 211 7.54 -12.49 -14.61
CA GLU A 211 7.81 -13.53 -15.61
C GLU A 211 7.83 -14.94 -14.98
N ARG A 212 8.36 -15.09 -13.76
CA ARG A 212 8.33 -16.36 -13.03
C ARG A 212 6.91 -16.81 -12.68
N THR A 213 6.00 -15.87 -12.40
CA THR A 213 4.60 -16.22 -12.06
C THR A 213 3.81 -16.72 -13.28
N LYS A 214 4.24 -16.38 -14.50
CA LYS A 214 3.61 -16.89 -15.74
C LYS A 214 3.86 -18.37 -16.00
N ASP A 215 4.96 -18.90 -15.48
CA ASP A 215 5.30 -20.33 -15.61
C ASP A 215 4.48 -21.19 -14.64
N GLU A 216 3.81 -20.58 -13.66
CA GLU A 216 2.92 -21.25 -12.72
C GLU A 216 1.46 -21.22 -13.22
N PRO A 217 0.66 -22.26 -12.94
CA PRO A 217 -0.75 -22.23 -13.27
C PRO A 217 -1.43 -21.06 -12.53
N PRO A 218 -2.37 -20.35 -13.19
CA PRO A 218 -3.03 -19.21 -12.57
C PRO A 218 -3.69 -19.63 -11.25
N ALA A 219 -3.42 -18.86 -10.20
CA ALA A 219 -3.98 -19.12 -8.88
C ALA A 219 -5.50 -19.18 -8.97
N LYS A 220 -6.06 -20.30 -8.50
CA LYS A 220 -7.49 -20.37 -8.23
C LYS A 220 -7.77 -19.38 -7.11
N LEU A 221 -8.73 -18.49 -7.33
CA LEU A 221 -9.26 -17.69 -6.24
C LEU A 221 -10.32 -18.47 -5.49
N GLN A 222 -10.45 -18.18 -4.20
CA GLN A 222 -11.50 -18.70 -3.35
C GLN A 222 -12.38 -17.57 -2.84
N SER A 223 -13.65 -17.89 -2.64
CA SER A 223 -14.55 -17.07 -1.84
C SER A 223 -14.60 -17.66 -0.43
N LEU A 224 -14.72 -16.80 0.58
CA LEU A 224 -15.00 -17.22 1.94
C LEU A 224 -16.43 -17.77 2.04
N ASP A 225 -16.69 -18.61 3.04
CA ASP A 225 -18.01 -19.20 3.24
C ASP A 225 -18.96 -18.27 4.02
N GLY A 226 -20.26 -18.44 3.82
CA GLY A 226 -21.31 -17.76 4.59
C GLY A 226 -21.25 -16.23 4.51
N GLU A 227 -21.47 -15.57 5.65
CA GLU A 227 -21.49 -14.10 5.74
C GLU A 227 -20.16 -13.45 5.33
N LEU A 228 -19.02 -14.12 5.59
CA LEU A 228 -17.71 -13.62 5.19
C LEU A 228 -17.57 -13.55 3.66
N GLY A 229 -18.12 -14.53 2.94
CA GLY A 229 -18.15 -14.54 1.48
C GLY A 229 -18.98 -13.40 0.90
N GLU A 230 -20.13 -13.11 1.51
CA GLU A 230 -20.98 -11.98 1.11
C GLU A 230 -20.33 -10.62 1.33
N LEU A 231 -19.47 -10.51 2.35
CA LEU A 231 -18.73 -9.29 2.69
C LEU A 231 -17.36 -9.19 2.01
N GLN A 232 -16.92 -10.24 1.30
CA GLN A 232 -15.61 -10.27 0.67
C GLN A 232 -15.53 -9.27 -0.49
N PHE A 233 -14.66 -8.27 -0.34
CA PHE A 233 -14.44 -7.22 -1.34
C PHE A 233 -13.10 -7.38 -2.09
N PHE A 234 -12.31 -8.41 -1.77
CA PHE A 234 -10.96 -8.58 -2.29
C PHE A 234 -10.69 -9.99 -2.83
N ALA A 235 -9.72 -10.10 -3.73
CA ALA A 235 -9.24 -11.38 -4.25
C ALA A 235 -8.43 -12.15 -3.20
N LEU A 236 -8.76 -13.43 -2.99
CA LEU A 236 -8.09 -14.32 -2.04
C LEU A 236 -7.62 -15.60 -2.75
N PRO A 237 -6.34 -15.99 -2.66
CA PRO A 237 -5.84 -17.19 -3.30
C PRO A 237 -6.37 -18.45 -2.59
N ALA A 238 -6.59 -19.53 -3.35
CA ALA A 238 -7.02 -20.80 -2.80
C ALA A 238 -5.95 -21.40 -1.86
N GLY A 239 -6.39 -21.97 -0.75
CA GLY A 239 -5.49 -22.63 0.20
C GLY A 239 -4.80 -21.69 1.20
N SER A 240 -5.15 -20.39 1.23
CA SER A 240 -4.85 -19.55 2.40
C SER A 240 -5.57 -20.13 3.61
N SER A 241 -4.81 -20.76 4.51
CA SER A 241 -5.36 -21.38 5.70
C SER A 241 -5.80 -20.29 6.68
N SER A 242 -7.10 -20.26 6.99
CA SER A 242 -7.60 -19.67 8.23
C SER A 242 -7.00 -20.47 9.39
N GLN A 243 -5.78 -20.14 9.82
CA GLN A 243 -5.25 -20.73 11.05
C GLN A 243 -6.07 -20.16 12.21
N HIS A 244 -6.80 -21.06 12.87
CA HIS A 244 -7.64 -20.79 14.04
C HIS A 244 -6.81 -20.57 15.30
#